data_AF-A0A814TWM1-F1
#
_entry.id   AF-A0A814TWM1-F1
#
_cell.length_a   1.000
_cell.length_b   1.000
_cell.length_c   1.000
_cell.angle_alpha   90.00
_cell.angle_beta   90.00
_cell.angle_gamma   90.00
#
_symmetry.space_group_name_H-M   'P 1'
#
loop_
_entity.id
_entity.type
_entity.pdbx_description
1 polymer ?
#
loop_
_entity_poly.entity_id
_entity_poly.type
_entity_poly.pdbx_seq_one_letter_code
_entity_poly.pdbx_strand_id
1 'polypeptide(L)'
;MRVHFSILLLVLFVTFQQYFENVQATVTYTCNPLATCGCSKYPAVLSKIVGGETVKTNSWGWAVSLRVNGRHRCGATVISAFYMITAAHCLINIPSLSTVSVVVGINTLSQVGQTRMISKSHIHPQYNSITFENDIAIIKLSTSLDMTDSLVSKICLPIIDPNLLTTQDYPAIGTDLVAVGWGALTSDSQMASSTLQQVTVQAISKTATTCKTILRNSALQFCAGVAGGGKGT
;
A
#
# COMPACT_ATOMS: atom_id res chain seq x y z
N MET A 1 9.65 -32.95 56.87
CA MET A 1 8.81 -32.94 55.66
C MET A 1 8.21 -31.54 55.51
N ARG A 2 8.93 -30.62 54.89
CA ARG A 2 8.49 -29.25 54.61
C ARG A 2 8.43 -29.06 53.11
N VAL A 3 7.33 -28.51 52.66
CA VAL A 3 6.80 -28.56 51.30
C VAL A 3 7.54 -27.57 50.40
N HIS A 4 8.23 -28.08 49.36
CA HIS A 4 8.94 -27.29 48.34
C HIS A 4 8.04 -26.84 47.18
N PHE A 5 6.76 -26.58 47.42
CA PHE A 5 5.82 -26.21 46.33
C PHE A 5 5.80 -24.71 46.01
N SER A 6 6.22 -23.83 46.92
CA SER A 6 6.05 -22.38 46.72
C SER A 6 7.05 -21.79 45.72
N ILE A 7 8.28 -22.31 45.67
CA ILE A 7 9.33 -21.83 44.75
C ILE A 7 9.11 -22.36 43.34
N LEU A 8 8.71 -23.63 43.19
CA LEU A 8 8.46 -24.23 41.88
C LEU A 8 7.26 -23.57 41.17
N LEU A 9 6.21 -23.21 41.92
CA LEU A 9 5.03 -22.50 41.40
C LEU A 9 5.37 -21.07 40.98
N LEU A 10 6.23 -20.36 41.72
CA LEU A 10 6.73 -19.02 41.41
C LEU A 10 7.64 -19.03 40.17
N VAL A 11 8.53 -20.02 40.04
CA VAL A 11 9.39 -20.16 38.86
C VAL A 11 8.57 -20.53 37.61
N LEU A 12 7.56 -21.40 37.75
CA LEU A 12 6.60 -21.67 36.68
C LEU A 12 5.80 -20.41 36.32
N PHE A 13 5.30 -19.63 37.28
CA PHE A 13 4.59 -18.38 36.99
C PHE A 13 5.49 -17.35 36.29
N VAL A 14 6.73 -17.16 36.75
CA VAL A 14 7.67 -16.19 36.13
C VAL A 14 8.10 -16.64 34.73
N THR A 15 8.35 -17.94 34.51
CA THR A 15 8.69 -18.46 33.18
C THR A 15 7.49 -18.46 32.23
N PHE A 16 6.27 -18.70 32.72
CA PHE A 16 5.05 -18.62 31.91
C PHE A 16 4.69 -17.16 31.56
N GLN A 17 4.95 -16.21 32.47
CA GLN A 17 4.70 -14.79 32.25
C GLN A 17 5.76 -14.14 31.34
N GLN A 18 7.00 -14.63 31.33
CA GLN A 18 8.01 -14.27 30.33
C GLN A 18 7.81 -14.95 28.96
N TYR A 19 7.01 -16.00 28.87
CA TYR A 19 6.72 -16.68 27.59
C TYR A 19 5.49 -16.16 26.84
N PHE A 20 4.66 -15.32 27.46
CA PHE A 20 3.40 -14.83 26.85
C PHE A 20 3.37 -13.35 26.49
N GLU A 21 4.52 -12.66 26.43
CA GLU A 21 4.58 -11.28 25.88
C GLU A 21 5.04 -11.21 24.40
N ASN A 22 4.99 -12.32 23.66
CA ASN A 22 4.86 -12.26 22.21
C ASN A 22 3.39 -12.23 21.80
N VAL A 23 2.59 -11.37 22.44
CA VAL A 23 1.34 -10.93 21.84
C VAL A 23 1.74 -10.25 20.54
N GLN A 24 1.49 -10.89 19.41
CA GLN A 24 1.67 -10.29 18.09
C GLN A 24 0.92 -8.95 18.10
N ALA A 25 1.63 -7.85 18.31
CA ALA A 25 1.03 -6.54 18.37
C ALA A 25 0.45 -6.27 16.98
N THR A 26 -0.88 -6.32 16.89
CA THR A 26 -1.63 -6.03 15.68
C THR A 26 -2.07 -4.58 15.73
N VAL A 27 -1.95 -3.88 14.60
CA VAL A 27 -2.47 -2.53 14.43
C VAL A 27 -3.79 -2.65 13.67
N THR A 28 -4.86 -2.09 14.23
CA THR A 28 -6.16 -2.05 13.57
C THR A 28 -6.44 -0.65 13.06
N TYR A 29 -6.55 -0.49 11.74
CA TYR A 29 -6.97 0.73 11.09
C TYR A 29 -8.50 0.69 10.92
N THR A 30 -9.20 1.48 11.72
CA THR A 30 -10.65 1.62 11.66
C THR A 30 -11.05 2.89 10.91
N CYS A 31 -12.15 2.80 10.18
CA CYS A 31 -12.73 3.97 9.51
C CYS A 31 -13.38 4.91 10.53
N ASN A 32 -13.12 6.21 10.40
CA ASN A 32 -13.95 7.24 11.04
C ASN A 32 -15.27 7.37 10.26
N PRO A 33 -16.44 7.11 10.87
CA PRO A 33 -17.74 7.17 10.18
C PRO A 33 -18.07 8.52 9.53
N LEU A 34 -17.44 9.61 9.99
CA LEU A 34 -17.63 10.96 9.44
C LEU A 34 -16.66 11.29 8.30
N ALA A 35 -15.66 10.45 8.04
CA ALA A 35 -14.70 10.70 6.98
C ALA A 35 -15.30 10.40 5.61
N THR A 36 -15.07 11.31 4.65
CA THR A 36 -15.58 11.18 3.28
C THR A 36 -14.60 10.45 2.34
N CYS A 37 -13.41 10.13 2.82
CA CYS A 37 -12.32 9.44 2.12
C CYS A 37 -11.43 8.71 3.13
N GLY A 38 -10.50 7.87 2.66
CA GLY A 38 -9.54 7.14 3.51
C GLY A 38 -10.21 6.08 4.39
N CYS A 39 -11.42 5.69 4.01
CA CYS A 39 -12.29 4.83 4.78
C CYS A 39 -12.72 3.63 3.94
N SER A 40 -12.59 2.43 4.50
CA SER A 40 -13.10 1.19 3.91
C SER A 40 -14.16 0.60 4.84
N LYS A 41 -15.07 -0.20 4.28
CA LYS A 41 -16.13 -0.86 5.06
C LYS A 41 -15.57 -1.77 6.16
N TYR A 42 -14.50 -2.49 5.85
CA TYR A 42 -13.85 -3.41 6.76
C TYR A 42 -12.57 -2.79 7.34
N PRO A 43 -12.33 -2.88 8.66
CA PRO A 43 -11.05 -2.49 9.25
C PRO A 43 -9.88 -3.26 8.64
N ALA A 44 -8.73 -2.62 8.49
CA ALA A 44 -7.49 -3.33 8.15
C ALA A 44 -6.78 -3.73 9.44
N VAL A 45 -6.53 -5.03 9.62
CA VAL A 45 -5.78 -5.55 10.77
C VAL A 45 -4.43 -5.99 10.26
N LEU A 46 -3.37 -5.35 10.76
CA LEU A 46 -2.00 -5.62 10.36
C LEU A 46 -1.19 -6.22 11.49
N SER A 47 -0.50 -7.33 11.25
CA SER A 47 0.54 -7.78 12.17
C SER A 47 1.79 -6.90 12.03
N LYS A 48 2.49 -6.59 13.14
CA LYS A 48 3.80 -5.92 13.10
C LYS A 48 4.94 -6.81 12.55
N ILE A 49 4.62 -7.86 11.81
CA ILE A 49 5.59 -8.88 11.37
C ILE A 49 6.15 -8.51 10.00
N VAL A 50 7.45 -8.73 9.86
CA VAL A 50 8.23 -8.56 8.62
C VAL A 50 7.84 -9.65 7.62
N GLY A 51 7.47 -9.27 6.39
CA GLY A 51 7.27 -10.22 5.29
C GLY A 51 6.09 -9.97 4.37
N GLY A 52 5.19 -9.05 4.77
CA GLY A 52 3.90 -8.83 4.13
C GLY A 52 2.91 -9.95 4.46
N GLU A 53 1.64 -9.61 4.55
CA GLU A 53 0.59 -10.57 4.84
C GLU A 53 -0.59 -10.41 3.90
N THR A 54 -1.32 -11.51 3.71
CA THR A 54 -2.49 -11.50 2.86
C THR A 54 -3.61 -10.69 3.49
N VAL A 55 -4.20 -9.81 2.69
CA VAL A 55 -5.36 -9.02 3.06
C VAL A 55 -6.57 -9.96 3.26
N LYS A 56 -6.97 -10.17 4.52
CA LYS A 56 -8.04 -11.13 4.87
C LYS A 56 -9.44 -10.65 4.52
N THR A 57 -9.64 -9.34 4.52
CA THR A 57 -10.91 -8.65 4.29
C THR A 57 -10.65 -7.52 3.29
N ASN A 58 -11.60 -7.17 2.42
CA ASN A 58 -11.47 -6.07 1.45
C ASN A 58 -11.33 -4.69 2.16
N SER A 59 -10.27 -4.50 2.94
CA SER A 59 -10.05 -3.39 3.87
C SER A 59 -9.35 -2.21 3.21
N TRP A 60 -8.95 -2.38 1.95
CA TRP A 60 -8.30 -1.36 1.13
C TRP A 60 -9.14 -1.09 -0.12
N GLY A 61 -10.33 -0.51 0.07
CA GLY A 61 -11.32 -0.31 -1.01
C GLY A 61 -10.88 0.62 -2.14
N TRP A 62 -9.75 1.33 -1.95
CA TRP A 62 -9.11 2.15 -2.97
C TRP A 62 -8.03 1.42 -3.78
N ALA A 63 -7.72 0.15 -3.48
CA ALA A 63 -6.74 -0.62 -4.23
C ALA A 63 -7.28 -0.96 -5.63
N VAL A 64 -6.48 -0.68 -6.65
CA VAL A 64 -6.86 -0.89 -8.06
C VAL A 64 -5.86 -1.79 -8.75
N SER A 65 -6.36 -2.78 -9.49
CA SER A 65 -5.58 -3.55 -10.45
C SER A 65 -5.65 -2.87 -11.81
N LEU A 66 -4.57 -2.20 -12.23
CA LEU A 66 -4.42 -1.67 -13.58
C LEU A 66 -4.00 -2.81 -14.50
N ARG A 67 -4.80 -3.08 -15.53
CA ARG A 67 -4.61 -4.20 -16.44
C ARG A 67 -4.35 -3.74 -17.86
N VAL A 68 -3.46 -4.44 -18.56
CA VAL A 68 -3.21 -4.29 -19.99
C VAL A 68 -3.49 -5.63 -20.66
N ASN A 69 -4.34 -5.64 -21.68
CA ASN A 69 -4.81 -6.86 -22.35
C ASN A 69 -5.37 -7.89 -21.33
N GLY A 70 -6.12 -7.40 -20.34
CA GLY A 70 -6.74 -8.23 -19.30
C GLY A 70 -5.80 -8.77 -18.21
N ARG A 71 -4.48 -8.52 -18.30
CA ARG A 71 -3.49 -8.97 -17.30
C ARG A 71 -3.06 -7.84 -16.39
N HIS A 72 -2.88 -8.14 -15.10
CA HIS A 72 -2.36 -7.16 -14.13
C HIS A 72 -0.99 -6.65 -14.58
N ARG A 73 -0.82 -5.33 -14.59
CA ARG A 73 0.43 -4.64 -14.92
C ARG A 73 0.96 -3.85 -13.73
N CYS A 74 0.09 -3.08 -13.08
CA CYS A 74 0.45 -2.20 -11.97
C CYS A 74 -0.70 -2.03 -10.98
N GLY A 75 -0.36 -1.46 -9.81
CA GLY A 75 -1.32 -0.86 -8.90
C GLY A 75 -1.79 0.52 -9.35
N ALA A 76 -2.97 0.91 -8.89
CA ALA A 76 -3.51 2.26 -8.94
C ALA A 76 -4.30 2.53 -7.65
N THR A 77 -4.73 3.77 -7.46
CA THR A 77 -5.49 4.19 -6.28
C THR A 77 -6.71 5.00 -6.65
N VAL A 78 -7.87 4.65 -6.07
CA VAL A 78 -9.12 5.40 -6.22
C VAL A 78 -9.07 6.73 -5.48
N ILE A 79 -9.25 7.83 -6.21
CA ILE A 79 -9.37 9.18 -5.64
C ILE A 79 -10.77 9.77 -5.86
N SER A 80 -11.53 9.25 -6.81
CA SER A 80 -12.95 9.56 -7.01
C SER A 80 -13.64 8.50 -7.88
N ALA A 81 -14.95 8.64 -8.11
CA ALA A 81 -15.70 7.74 -8.98
C ALA A 81 -15.19 7.69 -10.44
N PHE A 82 -14.48 8.70 -10.91
CA PHE A 82 -13.98 8.80 -12.30
C PHE A 82 -12.45 8.85 -12.42
N TYR A 83 -11.73 9.06 -11.33
CA TYR A 83 -10.29 9.35 -11.37
C TYR A 83 -9.49 8.42 -10.46
N MET A 84 -8.34 7.99 -10.96
CA MET A 84 -7.35 7.18 -10.26
C MET A 84 -5.98 7.83 -10.35
N ILE A 85 -5.12 7.57 -9.36
CA ILE A 85 -3.68 7.87 -9.44
C ILE A 85 -2.90 6.57 -9.64
N THR A 86 -1.84 6.62 -10.45
CA THR A 86 -0.87 5.55 -10.64
C THR A 86 0.51 6.14 -10.92
N ALA A 87 1.53 5.30 -11.13
CA ALA A 87 2.83 5.73 -11.60
C ALA A 87 2.81 5.99 -13.12
N ALA A 88 3.58 6.97 -13.59
CA ALA A 88 3.67 7.28 -15.02
C ALA A 88 4.22 6.10 -15.82
N HIS A 89 5.25 5.41 -15.31
CA HIS A 89 5.88 4.27 -15.98
C HIS A 89 4.88 3.13 -16.29
N CYS A 90 3.82 3.00 -15.50
CA CYS A 90 2.78 1.98 -15.70
C CYS A 90 1.98 2.17 -16.99
N LEU A 91 1.90 3.41 -17.49
CA LEU A 91 1.12 3.81 -18.66
C LEU A 91 1.98 4.06 -19.90
N ILE A 92 3.30 3.90 -19.79
CA ILE A 92 4.24 4.05 -20.91
C ILE A 92 4.45 2.69 -21.57
N ASN A 93 4.75 2.68 -22.87
CA ASN A 93 4.91 1.45 -23.65
C ASN A 93 3.69 0.52 -23.57
N ILE A 94 2.49 1.11 -23.54
CA ILE A 94 1.22 0.38 -23.72
C ILE A 94 0.82 0.46 -25.20
N PRO A 95 0.19 -0.59 -25.78
CA PRO A 95 -0.19 -0.56 -27.19
C PRO A 95 -1.25 0.50 -27.51
N SER A 96 -2.25 0.65 -26.64
CA SER A 96 -3.36 1.59 -26.80
C SER A 96 -4.13 1.71 -25.48
N LEU A 97 -4.75 2.87 -25.23
CA LEU A 97 -5.67 3.05 -24.09
C LEU A 97 -6.86 2.07 -24.13
N SER A 98 -7.28 1.64 -25.33
CA SER A 98 -8.34 0.63 -25.48
C SER A 98 -7.97 -0.75 -24.95
N THR A 99 -6.68 -1.01 -24.69
CA THR A 99 -6.21 -2.25 -24.06
C THR A 99 -6.14 -2.16 -22.54
N VAL A 100 -6.37 -0.97 -21.97
CA VAL A 100 -6.19 -0.70 -20.55
C VAL A 100 -7.53 -0.66 -19.83
N SER A 101 -7.62 -1.45 -18.76
CA SER A 101 -8.75 -1.44 -17.86
C SER A 101 -8.29 -1.33 -16.41
N VAL A 102 -9.17 -0.80 -15.57
CA VAL A 102 -9.02 -0.85 -14.11
C VAL A 102 -10.01 -1.85 -13.55
N VAL A 103 -9.60 -2.60 -12.53
CA VAL A 103 -10.48 -3.48 -11.76
C VAL A 103 -10.36 -3.14 -10.29
N VAL A 104 -11.50 -2.90 -9.63
CA VAL A 104 -11.60 -2.51 -8.22
C VAL A 104 -12.54 -3.45 -7.45
N GLY A 105 -12.49 -3.38 -6.11
CA GLY A 105 -13.33 -4.20 -5.24
C GLY A 105 -12.93 -5.69 -5.22
N ILE A 106 -11.64 -5.98 -5.44
CA ILE A 106 -11.10 -7.34 -5.50
C ILE A 106 -9.95 -7.51 -4.51
N ASN A 107 -9.83 -8.72 -3.96
CA ASN A 107 -8.66 -9.20 -3.24
C ASN A 107 -7.81 -10.13 -4.10
N THR A 108 -8.39 -10.92 -5.01
CA THR A 108 -7.61 -11.78 -5.92
C THR A 108 -7.68 -11.28 -7.36
N LEU A 109 -6.60 -11.45 -8.12
CA LEU A 109 -6.55 -11.03 -9.53
C LEU A 109 -7.53 -11.83 -10.43
N SER A 110 -8.00 -12.99 -9.98
CA SER A 110 -9.00 -13.81 -10.66
C SER A 110 -10.45 -13.42 -10.35
N GLN A 111 -10.70 -12.62 -9.29
CA GLN A 111 -12.05 -12.19 -8.94
C GLN A 111 -12.64 -11.26 -10.00
N VAL A 112 -13.97 -11.34 -10.13
CA VAL A 112 -14.76 -10.38 -10.90
C VAL A 112 -15.09 -9.20 -9.99
N GLY A 113 -14.52 -8.04 -10.30
CA GLY A 113 -14.85 -6.78 -9.65
C GLY A 113 -15.39 -5.76 -10.65
N GLN A 114 -15.59 -4.52 -10.21
CA GLN A 114 -16.00 -3.46 -11.12
C GLN A 114 -14.87 -3.18 -12.11
N THR A 115 -15.13 -3.47 -13.38
CA THR A 115 -14.17 -3.23 -14.47
C THR A 115 -14.56 -1.99 -15.24
N ARG A 116 -13.61 -1.10 -15.48
CA ARG A 116 -13.81 0.13 -16.28
C ARG A 116 -12.67 0.31 -17.27
N MET A 117 -13.02 0.70 -18.48
CA MET A 117 -12.03 1.16 -19.46
C MET A 117 -11.58 2.56 -19.10
N ILE A 118 -10.38 2.94 -19.55
CA ILE A 118 -9.89 4.29 -19.38
C ILE A 118 -10.24 5.13 -20.62
N SER A 119 -10.68 6.37 -20.41
CA SER A 119 -10.95 7.32 -21.50
C SER A 119 -9.78 8.25 -21.77
N LYS A 120 -9.01 8.59 -20.73
CA LYS A 120 -7.81 9.43 -20.83
C LYS A 120 -6.78 9.02 -19.78
N SER A 121 -5.51 9.23 -20.10
CA SER A 121 -4.41 9.27 -19.13
C SER A 121 -3.71 10.62 -19.21
N HIS A 122 -3.30 11.12 -18.05
CA HIS A 122 -2.54 12.35 -17.89
C HIS A 122 -1.24 12.00 -17.17
N ILE A 123 -0.20 11.72 -17.95
CA ILE A 123 1.16 11.53 -17.44
C ILE A 123 1.70 12.91 -17.04
N HIS A 124 2.42 12.99 -15.92
CA HIS A 124 3.05 14.24 -15.51
C HIS A 124 3.94 14.80 -16.63
N PRO A 125 3.81 16.08 -17.03
CA PRO A 125 4.52 16.63 -18.19
C PRO A 125 6.05 16.63 -18.03
N GLN A 126 6.53 16.60 -16.78
CA GLN A 126 7.95 16.52 -16.43
C GLN A 126 8.39 15.11 -16.01
N TYR A 127 7.64 14.07 -16.35
CA TYR A 127 8.07 12.69 -16.09
C TYR A 127 9.36 12.39 -16.85
N ASN A 128 10.33 11.79 -16.17
CA ASN A 128 11.60 11.36 -16.74
C ASN A 128 11.78 9.85 -16.57
N SER A 129 11.84 9.11 -17.68
CA SER A 129 11.96 7.65 -17.67
C SER A 129 13.33 7.12 -17.25
N ILE A 130 14.35 7.95 -17.21
CA ILE A 130 15.71 7.59 -16.78
C ILE A 130 15.83 7.78 -15.26
N THR A 131 15.36 8.92 -14.74
CA THR A 131 15.50 9.27 -13.31
C THR A 131 14.28 8.85 -12.48
N PHE A 132 13.17 8.47 -13.10
CA PHE A 132 11.87 8.26 -12.45
C PHE A 132 11.37 9.48 -11.65
N GLU A 133 11.84 10.68 -12.02
CA GLU A 133 11.30 11.91 -11.48
C GLU A 133 9.88 12.14 -12.01
N ASN A 134 9.03 12.67 -11.13
CA ASN A 134 7.61 12.92 -11.42
C ASN A 134 6.89 11.67 -11.96
N ASP A 135 7.21 10.49 -11.42
CA ASP A 135 6.61 9.21 -11.79
C ASP A 135 5.17 9.07 -11.25
N ILE A 136 4.29 9.94 -11.75
CA ILE A 136 2.89 10.03 -11.36
C ILE A 136 2.04 10.29 -12.61
N ALA A 137 0.87 9.66 -12.65
CA ALA A 137 -0.14 9.89 -13.66
C ALA A 137 -1.55 9.80 -13.08
N ILE A 138 -2.46 10.56 -13.69
CA ILE A 138 -3.90 10.49 -13.40
C ILE A 138 -4.60 9.76 -14.54
N ILE A 139 -5.45 8.81 -14.20
CA ILE A 139 -6.31 8.08 -15.14
C ILE A 139 -7.73 8.61 -15.00
N LYS A 140 -8.40 8.85 -16.13
CA LYS A 140 -9.84 9.12 -16.20
C LYS A 140 -10.56 7.90 -16.78
N LEU A 141 -11.59 7.43 -16.08
CA LEU A 141 -12.43 6.32 -16.53
C LEU A 141 -13.40 6.73 -17.63
N SER A 142 -13.83 5.77 -18.45
CA SER A 142 -14.88 5.99 -19.45
C SER A 142 -16.28 6.06 -18.82
N THR A 143 -16.52 5.29 -17.76
CA THR A 143 -17.74 5.31 -16.95
C THR A 143 -17.40 5.30 -15.47
N SER A 144 -18.27 5.86 -14.63
CA SER A 144 -18.03 5.94 -13.19
C SER A 144 -17.99 4.57 -12.53
N LEU A 145 -17.21 4.47 -11.47
CA LEU A 145 -17.39 3.43 -10.47
C LEU A 145 -18.72 3.62 -9.74
N ASP A 146 -19.33 2.51 -9.35
CA ASP A 146 -20.40 2.50 -8.37
C ASP A 146 -19.77 2.61 -6.98
N MET A 147 -19.83 3.81 -6.40
CA MET A 147 -19.29 4.10 -5.07
C MET A 147 -20.26 3.70 -3.94
N THR A 148 -21.44 3.16 -4.26
CA THR A 148 -22.36 2.56 -3.27
C THR A 148 -21.95 1.13 -2.91
N ASP A 149 -21.16 0.49 -3.77
CA ASP A 149 -20.52 -0.79 -3.48
C ASP A 149 -19.55 -0.63 -2.31
N SER A 150 -19.85 -1.33 -1.22
CA SER A 150 -19.08 -1.27 0.01
C SER A 150 -17.64 -1.78 -0.09
N LEU A 151 -17.27 -2.43 -1.20
CA LEU A 151 -15.90 -2.88 -1.49
C LEU A 151 -15.05 -1.81 -2.18
N VAL A 152 -15.66 -0.70 -2.59
CA VAL A 152 -15.00 0.39 -3.32
C VAL A 152 -15.06 1.66 -2.50
N SER A 153 -13.90 2.27 -2.28
CA SER A 153 -13.81 3.56 -1.58
C SER A 153 -12.66 4.39 -2.14
N LYS A 154 -12.67 5.70 -1.86
CA LYS A 154 -11.60 6.62 -2.27
C LYS A 154 -10.66 6.91 -1.11
N ILE A 155 -9.37 7.07 -1.40
CA ILE A 155 -8.40 7.57 -0.42
C ILE A 155 -8.47 9.10 -0.33
N CYS A 156 -8.04 9.65 0.80
CA CYS A 156 -7.79 11.09 0.91
C CYS A 156 -6.47 11.44 0.23
N LEU A 157 -6.44 12.58 -0.46
CA LEU A 157 -5.19 13.17 -0.90
C LEU A 157 -4.64 14.09 0.20
N PRO A 158 -3.31 14.16 0.38
CA PRO A 158 -2.72 15.13 1.29
C PRO A 158 -3.06 16.54 0.80
N ILE A 159 -3.41 17.42 1.74
CA ILE A 159 -3.59 18.85 1.46
C ILE A 159 -2.21 19.46 1.56
N ILE A 160 -1.61 19.76 0.41
CA ILE A 160 -0.29 20.38 0.32
C ILE A 160 -0.45 21.73 -0.37
N ASP A 161 0.18 22.77 0.18
CA ASP A 161 0.35 24.02 -0.55
C ASP A 161 1.41 23.81 -1.63
N PRO A 162 1.05 23.89 -2.93
CA PRO A 162 1.98 23.63 -4.03
C PRO A 162 3.15 24.61 -4.08
N ASN A 163 3.03 25.79 -3.46
CA ASN A 163 4.12 26.77 -3.37
C ASN A 163 5.07 26.51 -2.19
N LEU A 164 4.68 25.59 -1.29
CA LEU A 164 5.41 25.30 -0.05
C LEU A 164 5.70 23.80 0.09
N LEU A 165 5.86 23.06 -1.03
CA LEU A 165 6.35 21.68 -0.98
C LEU A 165 7.68 21.65 -0.21
N THR A 166 7.59 21.28 1.06
CA THR A 166 8.70 21.26 1.99
C THR A 166 8.94 19.83 2.45
N THR A 167 10.09 19.59 3.06
CA THR A 167 10.37 18.27 3.64
C THR A 167 9.38 17.87 4.75
N GLN A 168 8.57 18.80 5.27
CA GLN A 168 7.50 18.54 6.25
C GLN A 168 6.25 17.90 5.63
N ASP A 169 6.06 17.96 4.32
CA ASP A 169 4.92 17.31 3.65
C ASP A 169 5.11 15.79 3.51
N TYR A 170 6.32 15.30 3.77
CA TYR A 170 6.61 13.87 3.82
C TYR A 170 6.41 13.30 5.24
N PRO A 171 6.09 12.00 5.36
CA PRO A 171 5.99 11.35 6.66
C PRO A 171 7.26 11.54 7.49
N ALA A 172 7.10 11.79 8.79
CA ALA A 172 8.22 11.89 9.71
C ALA A 172 8.99 10.56 9.76
N ILE A 173 10.32 10.64 9.98
CA ILE A 173 11.15 9.44 10.07
C ILE A 173 10.64 8.53 11.19
N GLY A 174 10.53 7.23 10.92
CA GLY A 174 9.98 6.23 11.84
C GLY A 174 8.45 6.14 11.84
N THR A 175 7.73 6.99 11.10
CA THR A 175 6.29 6.82 10.92
C THR A 175 6.00 5.52 10.20
N ASP A 176 5.11 4.70 10.81
CA ASP A 176 4.56 3.51 10.18
C ASP A 176 3.62 3.91 9.03
N LEU A 177 3.84 3.32 7.87
CA LEU A 177 3.08 3.45 6.63
C LEU A 177 2.63 2.07 6.19
N VAL A 178 1.59 2.00 5.36
CA VAL A 178 1.11 0.72 4.82
C VAL A 178 1.24 0.72 3.30
N ALA A 179 1.98 -0.26 2.78
CA ALA A 179 2.00 -0.57 1.36
C ALA A 179 1.05 -1.73 1.07
N VAL A 180 0.27 -1.62 -0.02
CA VAL A 180 -0.78 -2.55 -0.39
C VAL A 180 -0.69 -2.84 -1.89
N GLY A 181 -0.75 -4.12 -2.29
CA GLY A 181 -0.72 -4.47 -3.71
C GLY A 181 -0.59 -5.96 -4.01
N TRP A 182 -0.54 -6.26 -5.31
CA TRP A 182 -0.32 -7.61 -5.86
C TRP A 182 1.12 -7.80 -6.37
N GLY A 183 2.05 -6.96 -5.93
CA GLY A 183 3.45 -7.01 -6.37
C GLY A 183 4.14 -8.33 -6.01
N ALA A 184 5.40 -8.45 -6.43
CA ALA A 184 6.24 -9.59 -6.10
C ALA A 184 6.41 -9.74 -4.57
N LEU A 185 6.31 -10.97 -4.07
CA LEU A 185 6.43 -11.26 -2.64
C LEU A 185 7.88 -11.37 -2.16
N THR A 186 8.81 -11.53 -3.09
CA THR A 186 10.25 -11.64 -2.84
C THR A 186 10.99 -10.85 -3.91
N SER A 187 12.20 -10.36 -3.59
CA SER A 187 13.08 -9.67 -4.54
C SER A 187 13.38 -10.52 -5.79
N ASP A 188 13.35 -11.84 -5.65
CA ASP A 188 13.77 -12.79 -6.67
C ASP A 188 12.60 -13.28 -7.53
N SER A 189 11.36 -12.95 -7.15
CA SER A 189 10.18 -13.28 -7.93
C SER A 189 9.83 -12.12 -8.84
N GLN A 190 9.67 -12.38 -10.14
CA GLN A 190 9.04 -11.43 -11.06
C GLN A 190 7.52 -11.62 -11.15
N MET A 191 6.98 -12.62 -10.44
CA MET A 191 5.55 -12.92 -10.47
C MET A 191 4.81 -12.11 -9.41
N ALA A 192 3.79 -11.39 -9.88
CA ALA A 192 2.78 -10.77 -9.05
C ALA A 192 2.07 -11.83 -8.19
N SER A 193 1.76 -11.46 -6.94
CA SER A 193 0.88 -12.24 -6.09
C SER A 193 -0.52 -12.31 -6.70
N SER A 194 -1.13 -13.50 -6.69
CA SER A 194 -2.53 -13.66 -7.11
C SER A 194 -3.52 -13.03 -6.11
N THR A 195 -3.09 -12.82 -4.86
CA THR A 195 -3.89 -12.27 -3.76
C THR A 195 -3.27 -10.98 -3.23
N LEU A 196 -4.10 -10.01 -2.88
CA LEU A 196 -3.71 -8.71 -2.37
C LEU A 196 -2.95 -8.87 -1.05
N GLN A 197 -1.78 -8.23 -0.97
CA GLN A 197 -0.97 -8.20 0.22
C GLN A 197 -0.96 -6.80 0.82
N GLN A 198 -0.62 -6.74 2.11
CA GLN A 198 -0.35 -5.53 2.86
C GLN A 198 0.95 -5.71 3.66
N VAL A 199 1.68 -4.62 3.89
CA VAL A 199 2.87 -4.63 4.74
C VAL A 199 3.06 -3.28 5.41
N THR A 200 3.42 -3.30 6.70
CA THR A 200 3.85 -2.11 7.42
C THR A 200 5.31 -1.82 7.08
N VAL A 201 5.58 -0.61 6.61
CA VAL A 201 6.93 -0.07 6.35
C VAL A 201 7.11 1.21 7.15
N GLN A 202 8.34 1.57 7.48
CA GLN A 202 8.62 2.82 8.18
C GLN A 202 9.25 3.82 7.25
N ALA A 203 8.91 5.10 7.40
CA ALA A 203 9.63 6.18 6.73
C ALA A 203 11.09 6.22 7.20
N ILE A 204 12.04 6.21 6.27
CA ILE A 204 13.48 6.16 6.54
C ILE A 204 14.09 7.50 6.14
N SER A 205 15.11 7.93 6.89
CA SER A 205 15.89 9.12 6.54
C SER A 205 16.44 9.03 5.12
N LYS A 206 16.25 10.11 4.33
CA LYS A 206 16.85 10.26 3.01
C LYS A 206 18.38 10.18 3.04
N THR A 207 18.99 10.44 4.21
CA THR A 207 20.45 10.37 4.39
C THR A 207 20.96 8.98 4.75
N ALA A 208 20.08 8.03 5.06
CA ALA A 208 20.46 6.65 5.33
C ALA A 208 21.09 6.01 4.08
N THR A 209 22.13 5.19 4.26
CA THR A 209 22.86 4.56 3.16
C THR A 209 21.95 3.76 2.23
N THR A 210 20.98 3.04 2.80
CA THR A 210 19.98 2.27 2.06
C THR A 210 19.10 3.12 1.15
N CYS A 211 18.79 4.36 1.54
CA CYS A 211 17.95 5.27 0.77
C CYS A 211 18.76 6.11 -0.22
N LYS A 212 19.99 6.52 0.13
CA LYS A 212 20.87 7.30 -0.76
C LYS A 212 21.16 6.61 -2.09
N THR A 213 21.19 5.28 -2.11
CA THR A 213 21.46 4.50 -3.32
C THR A 213 20.24 4.33 -4.23
N ILE A 214 19.03 4.46 -3.66
CA ILE A 214 17.75 4.21 -4.35
C ILE A 214 17.09 5.53 -4.80
N LEU A 215 17.11 6.54 -3.94
CA LEU A 215 16.51 7.84 -4.26
C LEU A 215 17.27 8.50 -5.41
N ARG A 216 16.53 8.89 -6.45
CA ARG A 216 17.05 9.62 -7.61
C ARG A 216 16.92 11.13 -7.42
N ASN A 217 15.84 11.56 -6.77
CA ASN A 217 15.61 12.95 -6.41
C ASN A 217 15.01 13.04 -5.00
N SER A 218 15.84 13.40 -4.03
CA SER A 218 15.44 13.51 -2.62
C SER A 218 14.51 14.70 -2.33
N ALA A 219 14.33 15.64 -3.26
CA ALA A 219 13.34 16.71 -3.13
C ALA A 219 11.93 16.25 -3.49
N LEU A 220 11.81 15.30 -4.43
CA LEU A 220 10.53 14.79 -4.94
C LEU A 220 10.14 13.40 -4.39
N GLN A 221 11.10 12.69 -3.78
CA GLN A 221 10.93 11.33 -3.29
C GLN A 221 11.22 11.23 -1.79
N PHE A 222 10.56 10.29 -1.12
CA PHE A 222 10.91 9.83 0.22
C PHE A 222 11.16 8.33 0.21
N CYS A 223 11.78 7.82 1.27
CA CYS A 223 12.16 6.42 1.37
C CYS A 223 11.37 5.77 2.49
N ALA A 224 10.91 4.55 2.28
CA ALA A 224 10.30 3.73 3.30
C ALA A 224 10.74 2.27 3.14
N GLY A 225 10.80 1.54 4.24
CA GLY A 225 11.19 0.13 4.21
C GLY A 225 10.89 -0.58 5.52
N VAL A 226 11.04 -1.90 5.52
CA VAL A 226 10.81 -2.70 6.72
C VAL A 226 12.05 -2.65 7.63
N ALA A 227 11.84 -2.51 8.94
CA ALA A 227 12.91 -2.62 9.93
C ALA A 227 13.61 -3.99 9.81
N GLY A 228 14.92 -4.01 9.56
CA GLY A 228 15.69 -5.23 9.29
C GLY A 228 15.92 -5.57 7.81
N GLY A 229 15.33 -4.80 6.89
CA GLY A 229 15.51 -4.96 5.44
C GLY A 229 14.69 -6.10 4.83
N GLY A 230 14.81 -6.26 3.50
CA GLY A 230 14.35 -7.46 2.80
C GLY A 230 13.16 -7.29 1.84
N LYS A 231 12.29 -6.26 1.98
CA LYS A 231 11.17 -6.05 1.03
C LYS A 231 10.76 -4.57 0.96
N GLY A 232 10.59 -4.08 -0.27
CA GLY A 232 10.06 -2.78 -0.63
C GLY A 232 9.33 -2.90 -1.97
N THR A 233 8.42 -1.96 -2.23
CA THR A 233 7.72 -1.82 -3.52
C THR A 233 8.64 -1.25 -4.59
#